data_AF-A0A8H5GLN0-F1
#
_entry.id   AF-A0A8H5GLN0-F1
#
_cell.length_a   1.000
_cell.length_b   1.000
_cell.length_c   1.000
_cell.angle_alpha   90.00
_cell.angle_beta   90.00
_cell.angle_gamma   90.00
#
_symmetry.space_group_name_H-M   'P 1'
#
loop_
_entity.id
_entity.type
_entity.pdbx_description
1 polymer ?
#
loop_
_entity_poly.entity_id
_entity_poly.type
_entity_poly.pdbx_seq_one_letter_code
_entity_poly.pdbx_strand_id
1 'polypeptide(L)'
;MTAISESGPSGFPPGYFLITSTATGRVLDVGGQAIDDGAELILWPSKEVSLVQSRRSPEADNQVFFVDDSGALCSRSSGHAIDIDHDRLVLRHRKPASFAHPFPKFSYHQELGEINVKFDGDPTRNMYILTSVPLRKPKSFIDDASQFLTTNIRTPFASLFGGVDTNSTPEQMTSAGVDLAEDEVLEEERGEEGEIDDSPDEKREIHMLTIPHQRPWNLAEKAKLRRRFEIIPLRTASKRTTGITV
;
A
#
# COMPACT_ATOMS: atom_id res chain seq x y z
N MET A 1 -19.76 24.39 5.44
CA MET A 1 -20.74 23.45 4.84
C MET A 1 -20.01 22.61 3.80
N THR A 2 -19.58 21.42 4.20
CA THR A 2 -18.89 20.44 3.36
C THR A 2 -19.94 19.82 2.44
N ALA A 3 -19.77 19.92 1.13
CA ALA A 3 -20.62 19.21 0.19
C ALA A 3 -20.36 17.71 0.41
N ILE A 4 -21.34 17.01 0.96
CA ILE A 4 -21.32 15.56 1.06
C ILE A 4 -21.53 15.09 -0.38
N SER A 5 -20.45 14.73 -1.08
CA SER A 5 -20.58 13.98 -2.31
C SER A 5 -21.20 12.64 -1.92
N GLU A 6 -22.43 12.37 -2.37
CA GLU A 6 -23.05 11.06 -2.18
C GLU A 6 -22.10 10.00 -2.73
N SER A 7 -21.62 9.13 -1.85
CA SER A 7 -20.80 7.99 -2.23
C SER A 7 -21.66 7.02 -3.05
N GLY A 8 -21.14 6.55 -4.18
CA GLY A 8 -21.82 5.54 -4.99
C GLY A 8 -21.99 4.21 -4.24
N PRO A 9 -22.63 3.20 -4.85
CA PRO A 9 -22.81 1.88 -4.22
C PRO A 9 -21.50 1.18 -3.86
N SER A 10 -20.38 1.56 -4.49
CA SER A 10 -19.04 1.09 -4.16
C SER A 10 -18.37 1.88 -3.03
N GLY A 11 -18.98 2.93 -2.50
CA GLY A 11 -18.38 3.82 -1.50
C GLY A 11 -17.40 4.85 -2.06
N PHE A 12 -16.95 4.70 -3.32
CA PHE A 12 -16.15 5.71 -4.00
C PHE A 12 -17.01 6.92 -4.42
N PRO A 13 -16.43 8.13 -4.49
CA PRO A 13 -17.12 9.29 -5.02
C PRO A 13 -17.34 9.15 -6.53
N PRO A 14 -18.38 9.80 -7.08
CA PRO A 14 -18.57 9.83 -8.53
C PRO A 14 -17.47 10.62 -9.23
N GLY A 15 -17.18 10.25 -10.48
CA GLY A 15 -16.18 10.91 -11.31
C GLY A 15 -14.75 10.49 -10.98
N TYR A 16 -13.81 11.42 -11.20
CA TYR A 16 -12.38 11.16 -11.01
C TYR A 16 -11.93 11.50 -9.60
N PHE A 17 -11.02 10.70 -9.04
CA PHE A 17 -10.48 10.87 -7.70
C PHE A 17 -9.03 10.39 -7.61
N LEU A 18 -8.34 10.82 -6.55
CA LEU A 18 -7.05 10.29 -6.11
C LEU A 18 -7.28 9.30 -4.95
N ILE A 19 -6.39 8.32 -4.82
CA ILE A 19 -6.35 7.38 -3.70
C ILE A 19 -5.03 7.62 -2.96
N THR A 20 -5.10 8.10 -1.72
CA THR A 20 -3.91 8.48 -0.94
C THR A 20 -3.73 7.54 0.24
N SER A 21 -2.57 6.91 0.38
CA SER A 21 -2.24 6.09 1.55
C SER A 21 -2.02 6.99 2.77
N THR A 22 -2.73 6.72 3.87
CA THR A 22 -2.58 7.50 5.11
C THR A 22 -1.25 7.21 5.81
N ALA A 23 -0.72 6.00 5.69
CA ALA A 23 0.58 5.64 6.27
C ALA A 23 1.75 6.39 5.63
N THR A 24 1.71 6.58 4.32
CA THR A 24 2.87 7.07 3.55
C THR A 24 2.69 8.49 3.01
N GLY A 25 1.45 9.01 2.96
CA GLY A 25 1.11 10.26 2.28
C GLY A 25 1.24 10.22 0.75
N ARG A 26 1.56 9.05 0.19
CA ARG A 26 1.73 8.82 -1.25
C ARG A 26 0.39 8.47 -1.90
N VAL A 27 0.28 8.70 -3.20
CA VAL A 27 -0.91 8.40 -3.99
C VAL A 27 -0.72 7.14 -4.82
N LEU A 28 -1.82 6.44 -5.09
CA LEU A 28 -1.83 5.34 -6.04
C LEU A 28 -1.42 5.86 -7.43
N ASP A 29 -0.57 5.12 -8.11
CA ASP A 29 0.07 5.51 -9.36
C ASP A 29 0.25 4.26 -10.25
N VAL A 30 -0.11 4.35 -11.53
CA VAL A 30 0.25 3.32 -12.51
C VAL A 30 1.73 3.51 -12.88
N GLY A 31 2.57 2.56 -12.45
CA GLY A 31 4.01 2.65 -12.50
C GLY A 31 4.53 2.99 -13.90
N GLY A 32 5.41 3.98 -13.97
CA GLY A 32 6.05 4.41 -15.23
C GLY A 32 5.09 4.95 -16.30
N GLN A 33 3.84 5.28 -15.93
CA GLN A 33 2.76 5.62 -16.89
C GLN A 33 2.47 4.52 -17.91
N ALA A 34 2.78 3.26 -17.58
CA ALA A 34 2.54 2.13 -18.46
C ALA A 34 1.04 1.94 -18.74
N ILE A 35 0.73 1.42 -19.94
CA ILE A 35 -0.65 1.18 -20.39
C ILE A 35 -0.92 -0.30 -20.70
N ASP A 36 0.12 -1.14 -20.64
CA ASP A 36 0.07 -2.56 -20.99
C ASP A 36 -0.62 -3.40 -19.90
N ASP A 37 -1.12 -4.57 -20.31
CA ASP A 37 -1.60 -5.59 -19.36
C ASP A 37 -0.48 -5.99 -18.39
N GLY A 38 -0.79 -6.07 -17.11
CA GLY A 38 0.17 -6.43 -16.07
C GLY A 38 1.00 -5.26 -15.55
N ALA A 39 0.79 -4.05 -16.05
CA ALA A 39 1.44 -2.86 -15.50
C ALA A 39 1.09 -2.69 -14.01
N GLU A 40 2.10 -2.67 -13.16
CA GLU A 40 1.94 -2.62 -11.70
C GLU A 40 1.45 -1.25 -11.22
N LEU A 41 0.56 -1.27 -10.24
CA LEU A 41 0.20 -0.09 -9.47
C LEU A 41 1.07 -0.01 -8.22
N ILE A 42 1.53 1.21 -7.95
CA ILE A 42 2.46 1.52 -6.86
C ILE A 42 1.93 2.70 -6.06
N LEU A 43 2.55 2.98 -4.93
CA LEU A 43 2.39 4.24 -4.21
C LEU A 43 3.57 5.16 -4.55
N TRP A 44 3.26 6.37 -5.02
CA TRP A 44 4.23 7.37 -5.49
C TRP A 44 3.91 8.76 -4.94
N PRO A 45 4.90 9.66 -4.79
CA PRO A 45 4.63 11.08 -4.50
C PRO A 45 3.62 11.69 -5.48
N SER A 46 2.73 12.56 -4.97
CA SER A 46 1.76 13.24 -5.83
C SER A 46 2.47 14.12 -6.85
N LYS A 47 2.19 13.93 -8.14
CA LYS A 47 2.75 14.72 -9.25
C LYS A 47 2.07 16.07 -9.42
N GLU A 48 0.90 16.25 -8.82
CA GLU A 48 0.04 17.42 -9.02
C GLU A 48 -0.72 17.77 -7.74
N VAL A 49 -0.89 19.06 -7.49
CA VAL A 49 -1.59 19.60 -6.30
C VAL A 49 -3.01 20.08 -6.63
N SER A 50 -3.28 20.38 -7.90
CA SER A 50 -4.59 20.86 -8.33
C SER A 50 -5.66 19.75 -8.20
N LEU A 51 -6.70 20.03 -7.42
CA LEU A 51 -7.89 19.19 -7.34
C LEU A 51 -8.97 19.56 -8.38
N VAL A 52 -8.65 20.43 -9.35
CA VAL A 52 -9.56 20.82 -10.42
C VAL A 52 -9.10 20.19 -11.72
N GLN A 53 -9.92 19.31 -12.29
CA GLN A 53 -9.55 18.46 -13.43
C GLN A 53 -9.00 19.25 -14.62
N SER A 54 -9.63 20.38 -14.99
CA SER A 54 -9.20 21.21 -16.12
C SER A 54 -7.89 21.96 -15.91
N ARG A 55 -7.33 21.93 -14.69
CA ARG A 55 -6.07 22.59 -14.31
C ARG A 55 -4.95 21.62 -13.98
N ARG A 56 -5.19 20.31 -14.08
CA ARG A 56 -4.17 19.29 -13.80
C ARG A 56 -3.31 19.07 -15.03
N SER A 57 -2.01 18.80 -14.82
CA SER A 57 -1.14 18.31 -15.87
C SER A 57 -1.59 16.91 -16.35
N PRO A 58 -1.68 16.66 -17.67
CA PRO A 58 -1.95 15.32 -18.21
C PRO A 58 -0.91 14.27 -17.79
N GLU A 59 0.32 14.67 -17.48
CA GLU A 59 1.38 13.76 -17.01
C GLU A 59 1.10 13.16 -15.63
N ALA A 60 0.13 13.73 -14.90
CA ALA A 60 -0.33 13.23 -13.60
C ALA A 60 -1.61 12.37 -13.71
N ASP A 61 -2.11 12.08 -14.91
CA ASP A 61 -3.34 11.31 -15.09
C ASP A 61 -3.17 9.82 -14.74
N ASN A 62 -1.93 9.32 -14.68
CA ASN A 62 -1.63 7.97 -14.19
C ASN A 62 -1.82 7.81 -12.65
N GLN A 63 -2.11 8.90 -11.94
CA GLN A 63 -2.46 8.93 -10.51
C GLN A 63 -3.95 9.15 -10.26
N VAL A 64 -4.75 9.18 -11.33
CA VAL A 64 -6.18 9.50 -11.27
C VAL A 64 -7.00 8.29 -11.65
N PHE A 65 -8.02 7.99 -10.84
CA PHE A 65 -8.87 6.82 -10.99
C PHE A 65 -10.34 7.21 -11.02
N PHE A 66 -11.17 6.30 -11.49
CA PHE A 66 -12.63 6.42 -11.46
C PHE A 66 -13.27 5.05 -11.34
N VAL A 67 -14.54 5.00 -10.92
CA VAL A 67 -15.36 3.80 -11.03
C VAL A 67 -16.24 3.96 -12.27
N ASP A 68 -16.20 2.97 -13.15
CA ASP A 68 -16.97 3.00 -14.39
C ASP A 68 -18.40 2.44 -14.21
N ASP A 69 -19.19 2.44 -15.30
CA ASP A 69 -20.59 1.99 -15.27
C ASP A 69 -20.76 0.51 -14.90
N SER A 70 -19.72 -0.31 -15.09
CA SER A 70 -19.71 -1.72 -14.66
C SER A 70 -19.39 -1.90 -13.18
N GLY A 71 -18.96 -0.82 -12.50
CA GLY A 71 -18.53 -0.84 -11.11
C GLY A 71 -17.06 -1.24 -10.91
N ALA A 72 -16.25 -1.31 -11.96
CA ALA A 72 -14.82 -1.58 -11.80
C ALA A 72 -14.04 -0.29 -11.54
N LEU A 73 -12.98 -0.39 -10.75
CA LEU A 73 -12.00 0.67 -10.58
C LEU A 73 -11.12 0.74 -11.83
N CYS A 74 -10.94 1.93 -12.40
CA CYS A 74 -10.24 2.13 -13.66
C CYS A 74 -9.23 3.27 -13.57
N SER A 75 -8.13 3.14 -14.32
CA SER A 75 -7.16 4.21 -14.53
C SER A 75 -7.71 5.25 -15.51
N ARG A 76 -7.56 6.54 -15.19
CA ARG A 76 -7.90 7.64 -16.11
C ARG A 76 -7.01 7.66 -17.34
N SER A 77 -5.70 7.39 -17.20
CA SER A 77 -4.74 7.57 -18.29
C SER A 77 -4.97 6.60 -19.44
N SER A 78 -5.34 5.36 -19.15
CA SER A 78 -5.54 4.29 -20.14
C SER A 78 -7.01 3.90 -20.33
N GLY A 79 -7.87 4.18 -19.35
CA GLY A 79 -9.24 3.66 -19.30
C GLY A 79 -9.32 2.17 -18.96
N HIS A 80 -8.20 1.52 -18.63
CA HIS A 80 -8.17 0.11 -18.27
C HIS A 80 -8.56 -0.11 -16.80
N ALA A 81 -9.10 -1.30 -16.53
CA ALA A 81 -9.53 -1.68 -15.20
C ALA A 81 -8.34 -2.12 -14.35
N ILE A 82 -8.47 -1.91 -13.04
CA ILE A 82 -7.54 -2.42 -12.05
C ILE A 82 -7.96 -3.86 -11.73
N ASP A 83 -6.97 -4.74 -11.69
CA ASP A 83 -7.10 -6.16 -11.41
C ASP A 83 -6.13 -6.58 -10.32
N ILE A 84 -6.27 -7.82 -9.84
CA ILE A 84 -5.33 -8.41 -8.89
C ILE A 84 -4.63 -9.59 -9.57
N ASP A 85 -3.30 -9.51 -9.64
CA ASP A 85 -2.44 -10.62 -10.04
C ASP A 85 -1.69 -11.12 -8.80
N HIS A 86 -2.08 -12.31 -8.33
CA HIS A 86 -1.68 -12.88 -7.04
C HIS A 86 -2.12 -11.97 -5.87
N ASP A 87 -1.23 -11.11 -5.41
CA ASP A 87 -1.44 -10.11 -4.36
C ASP A 87 -1.17 -8.68 -4.84
N ARG A 88 -0.73 -8.49 -6.08
CA ARG A 88 -0.37 -7.18 -6.63
C ARG A 88 -1.51 -6.57 -7.42
N LEU A 89 -1.58 -5.25 -7.39
CA LEU A 89 -2.51 -4.50 -8.21
C LEU A 89 -1.90 -4.29 -9.59
N VAL A 90 -2.64 -4.67 -10.63
CA VAL A 90 -2.19 -4.54 -12.01
C VAL A 90 -3.25 -3.90 -12.89
N LEU A 91 -2.79 -3.27 -13.96
CA LEU A 91 -3.64 -2.79 -15.03
C LEU A 91 -4.03 -3.96 -15.94
N ARG A 92 -5.31 -4.05 -16.34
CA ARG A 92 -5.75 -5.05 -17.32
C ARG A 92 -6.81 -4.51 -18.27
N HIS A 93 -6.59 -4.75 -19.55
CA HIS A 93 -7.53 -4.51 -20.64
C HIS A 93 -8.77 -5.39 -20.49
N ARG A 94 -9.91 -4.82 -20.82
CA ARG A 94 -11.16 -5.58 -20.91
C ARG A 94 -11.21 -6.33 -22.24
N LYS A 95 -10.63 -7.53 -22.27
CA LYS A 95 -10.77 -8.44 -23.41
C LYS A 95 -12.17 -9.07 -23.42
N PRO A 96 -12.71 -9.44 -24.59
CA PRO A 96 -13.96 -10.20 -24.68
C PRO A 96 -13.92 -11.45 -23.80
N ALA A 97 -15.05 -11.76 -23.16
CA ALA A 97 -15.20 -12.62 -21.98
C ALA A 97 -14.77 -14.10 -22.12
N SER A 98 -14.28 -14.56 -23.26
CA SER A 98 -14.04 -15.99 -23.51
C SER A 98 -12.83 -16.58 -22.77
N PHE A 99 -11.90 -15.76 -22.25
CA PHE A 99 -10.66 -16.24 -21.60
C PHE A 99 -10.21 -15.44 -20.37
N ALA A 100 -10.99 -14.46 -19.92
CA ALA A 100 -10.62 -13.61 -18.78
C ALA A 100 -11.44 -14.00 -17.54
N HIS A 101 -10.77 -14.19 -16.41
CA HIS A 101 -11.45 -14.29 -15.12
C HIS A 101 -12.16 -12.95 -14.80
N PRO A 102 -13.31 -12.97 -14.10
CA PRO A 102 -14.07 -11.76 -13.80
C PRO A 102 -13.20 -10.76 -13.03
N PHE A 103 -13.35 -9.47 -13.34
CA PHE A 103 -12.64 -8.41 -12.62
C PHE A 103 -13.08 -8.35 -11.15
N PRO A 104 -12.16 -8.08 -10.22
CA PRO A 104 -12.51 -7.83 -8.84
C PRO A 104 -13.33 -6.55 -8.72
N LYS A 105 -14.24 -6.54 -7.75
CA LYS A 105 -15.03 -5.37 -7.38
C LYS A 105 -14.36 -4.71 -6.18
N PHE A 106 -13.99 -3.45 -6.36
CA PHE A 106 -13.43 -2.63 -5.29
C PHE A 106 -14.55 -1.86 -4.59
N SER A 107 -14.50 -1.80 -3.27
CA SER A 107 -15.36 -0.91 -2.48
C SER A 107 -14.58 -0.16 -1.41
N TYR A 108 -14.97 1.07 -1.16
CA TYR A 108 -14.33 1.94 -0.17
C TYR A 108 -15.21 2.11 1.06
N HIS A 109 -14.68 1.77 2.23
CA HIS A 109 -15.37 1.93 3.51
C HIS A 109 -14.96 3.24 4.18
N GLN A 110 -15.73 4.31 3.95
CA GLN A 110 -15.37 5.68 4.32
C GLN A 110 -15.04 5.88 5.81
N GLU A 111 -15.75 5.21 6.72
CA GLU A 111 -15.49 5.35 8.17
C GLU A 111 -14.16 4.71 8.60
N LEU A 112 -13.77 3.63 7.92
CA LEU A 112 -12.56 2.90 8.24
C LEU A 112 -11.37 3.39 7.43
N GLY A 113 -11.61 4.00 6.27
CA GLY A 113 -10.60 4.34 5.28
C GLY A 113 -10.08 3.12 4.51
N GLU A 114 -10.77 1.98 4.54
CA GLU A 114 -10.28 0.75 3.93
C GLU A 114 -10.83 0.57 2.51
N ILE A 115 -10.01 0.05 1.60
CA ILE A 115 -10.45 -0.40 0.28
C ILE A 115 -10.53 -1.93 0.32
N ASN A 116 -11.74 -2.44 0.16
CA ASN A 116 -12.03 -3.87 0.10
C ASN A 116 -12.03 -4.35 -1.35
N VAL A 117 -11.60 -5.59 -1.55
CA VAL A 117 -11.61 -6.28 -2.82
C VAL A 117 -12.54 -7.49 -2.72
N LYS A 118 -13.38 -7.68 -3.73
CA LYS A 118 -14.30 -8.82 -3.80
C LYS A 118 -14.19 -9.51 -5.15
N PHE A 119 -13.91 -10.81 -5.12
CA PHE A 119 -13.90 -11.65 -6.32
C PHE A 119 -15.27 -12.31 -6.51
N ASP A 120 -15.77 -12.30 -7.74
CA ASP A 120 -16.98 -13.05 -8.08
C ASP A 120 -16.65 -14.55 -8.05
N GLY A 121 -17.38 -15.30 -7.22
CA GLY A 121 -17.24 -16.76 -7.13
C GLY A 121 -16.25 -17.28 -6.07
N ASP A 122 -15.66 -16.41 -5.25
CA ASP A 122 -14.82 -16.85 -4.13
C ASP A 122 -15.67 -17.54 -3.02
N PRO A 123 -15.44 -18.83 -2.73
CA PRO A 123 -16.19 -19.55 -1.70
C PRO A 123 -15.65 -19.31 -0.29
N THR A 124 -14.44 -18.72 -0.13
CA THR A 124 -13.70 -18.72 1.13
C THR A 124 -14.25 -17.76 2.18
N ARG A 125 -15.19 -16.87 1.81
CA ARG A 125 -15.75 -15.81 2.67
C ARG A 125 -14.68 -14.94 3.33
N ASN A 126 -13.46 -14.95 2.80
CA ASN A 126 -12.38 -14.10 3.25
C ASN A 126 -12.66 -12.66 2.85
N MET A 127 -12.08 -11.74 3.61
CA MET A 127 -12.15 -10.32 3.30
C MET A 127 -10.79 -9.90 2.75
N TYR A 128 -10.77 -9.39 1.53
CA TYR A 128 -9.54 -8.88 0.93
C TYR A 128 -9.48 -7.37 1.08
N ILE A 129 -8.34 -6.85 1.52
CA ILE A 129 -8.15 -5.41 1.70
C ILE A 129 -6.83 -4.97 1.07
N LEU A 130 -6.74 -3.69 0.73
CA LEU A 130 -5.48 -3.10 0.30
C LEU A 130 -4.60 -2.69 1.49
N THR A 131 -3.30 -2.85 1.35
CA THR A 131 -2.29 -2.42 2.32
C THR A 131 -1.11 -1.77 1.61
N SER A 132 -0.49 -0.79 2.25
CA SER A 132 0.81 -0.25 1.85
C SER A 132 1.94 -1.08 2.49
N VAL A 133 3.00 -1.36 1.74
CA VAL A 133 4.16 -2.11 2.24
C VAL A 133 5.25 -1.12 2.67
N PRO A 134 5.68 -1.12 3.94
CA PRO A 134 6.75 -0.24 4.41
C PRO A 134 8.09 -0.73 3.85
N LEU A 135 8.99 0.20 3.51
CA LEU A 135 10.32 -0.13 2.99
C LEU A 135 11.39 0.37 3.96
N ARG A 136 12.23 -0.54 4.44
CA ARG A 136 13.34 -0.20 5.33
C ARG A 136 14.53 0.32 4.57
N LYS A 137 15.24 1.26 5.16
CA LYS A 137 16.54 1.69 4.69
C LYS A 137 17.51 0.50 4.77
N PRO A 138 18.26 0.17 3.70
CA PRO A 138 19.26 -0.87 3.77
C PRO A 138 20.29 -0.53 4.86
N LYS A 139 20.60 -1.49 5.72
CA LYS A 139 21.60 -1.33 6.79
C LYS A 139 22.94 -0.97 6.16
N SER A 140 23.56 0.10 6.63
CA SER A 140 24.90 0.47 6.17
C SER A 140 25.96 -0.30 6.97
N PHE A 141 27.13 -0.58 6.37
CA PHE A 141 28.25 -1.24 7.07
C PHE A 141 28.70 -0.52 8.36
N ILE A 142 28.36 0.76 8.53
CA ILE A 142 28.66 1.56 9.72
C ILE A 142 27.66 1.25 10.86
N ASP A 143 26.40 0.95 10.55
CA ASP A 143 25.37 0.64 11.54
C ASP A 143 25.65 -0.70 12.23
N ASP A 144 26.14 -1.71 11.49
CA ASP A 144 26.56 -3.01 12.04
C ASP A 144 27.74 -2.88 13.02
N ALA A 145 28.72 -2.02 12.71
CA ALA A 145 29.86 -1.80 13.60
C ALA A 145 29.43 -1.17 14.94
N SER A 146 28.38 -0.33 14.93
CA SER A 146 27.85 0.29 16.15
C SER A 146 27.15 -0.72 17.06
N GLN A 147 26.44 -1.70 16.50
CA GLN A 147 25.87 -2.82 17.26
C GLN A 147 26.95 -3.78 17.78
N PHE A 148 28.00 -4.03 16.99
CA PHE A 148 29.13 -4.86 17.44
C PHE A 148 29.96 -4.19 18.56
N LEU A 149 30.19 -2.88 18.48
CA LEU A 149 30.94 -2.14 19.52
C LEU A 149 30.12 -1.99 20.81
N THR A 150 28.82 -1.76 20.72
CA THR A 150 27.96 -1.62 21.92
C THR A 150 27.77 -2.96 22.65
N THR A 151 27.75 -4.08 21.93
CA THR A 151 27.62 -5.41 22.53
C THR A 151 28.90 -5.86 23.24
N ASN A 152 30.08 -5.45 22.77
CA ASN A 152 31.37 -5.86 23.33
C ASN A 152 31.94 -4.93 24.43
N ILE A 153 31.28 -3.82 24.77
CA ILE A 153 31.72 -2.93 25.87
C ILE A 153 31.17 -3.38 27.24
N ARG A 154 30.28 -4.38 27.30
CA ARG A 154 29.77 -4.95 28.56
C ARG A 154 30.50 -6.19 29.07
N THR A 155 31.63 -6.56 28.49
CA THR A 155 32.49 -7.64 29.00
C THR A 155 33.78 -7.05 29.59
N PRO A 156 33.98 -7.05 30.92
CA PRO A 156 35.25 -6.64 31.49
C PRO A 156 36.30 -7.71 31.20
N PHE A 157 37.42 -7.29 30.62
CA PHE A 157 38.73 -7.94 30.59
C PHE A 157 38.85 -9.25 31.38
N ALA A 158 38.54 -10.38 30.74
CA ALA A 158 39.03 -11.68 31.16
C ALA A 158 39.02 -12.62 29.95
N SER A 159 40.18 -12.82 29.31
CA SER A 159 40.63 -14.10 28.71
C SER A 159 41.83 -13.87 27.78
N LEU A 160 43.04 -13.83 28.37
CA LEU A 160 44.31 -14.00 27.66
C LEU A 160 44.83 -15.45 27.79
N PHE A 161 44.05 -16.41 28.30
CA PHE A 161 44.52 -17.77 28.48
C PHE A 161 43.44 -18.81 28.15
N GLY A 162 43.65 -19.53 27.04
CA GLY A 162 43.43 -20.96 26.88
C GLY A 162 42.01 -21.52 27.01
N GLY A 163 41.57 -22.22 25.97
CA GLY A 163 40.48 -23.19 26.08
C GLY A 163 39.67 -23.33 24.80
N VAL A 164 40.01 -24.34 23.99
CA VAL A 164 39.11 -24.87 22.96
C VAL A 164 38.04 -25.68 23.70
N ASP A 165 36.80 -25.22 23.64
CA ASP A 165 35.63 -26.05 23.95
C ASP A 165 34.54 -25.80 22.91
N THR A 166 34.33 -26.80 22.05
CA THR A 166 33.18 -26.93 21.18
C THR A 166 31.98 -27.36 22.01
N ASN A 167 31.21 -26.40 22.49
CA ASN A 167 29.85 -26.63 22.99
C ASN A 167 28.94 -25.59 22.34
N SER A 168 28.11 -26.06 21.40
CA SER A 168 27.04 -25.29 20.79
C SER A 168 26.02 -24.91 21.86
N THR A 169 26.13 -23.69 22.37
CA THR A 169 25.16 -23.10 23.28
C THR A 169 23.88 -22.73 22.53
N PRO A 170 22.70 -22.74 23.18
CA PRO A 170 21.43 -22.28 22.58
C PRO A 170 21.50 -20.85 22.05
N GLU A 171 22.47 -20.07 22.52
CA GLU A 171 22.75 -18.69 22.10
C GLU A 171 23.36 -18.59 20.68
N GLN A 172 23.89 -19.68 20.12
CA GLN A 172 24.32 -19.71 18.71
C GLN A 172 23.19 -19.97 17.71
N MET A 173 22.01 -20.44 18.17
CA MET A 173 20.85 -20.62 17.29
C MET A 173 20.08 -19.33 17.01
N THR A 174 20.28 -18.27 17.80
CA THR A 174 19.76 -16.92 17.49
C THR A 174 20.60 -16.17 16.46
N SER A 175 21.83 -16.64 16.16
CA SER A 175 22.70 -16.09 15.12
C SER A 175 22.54 -16.76 13.76
N ALA A 176 21.84 -17.90 13.69
CA ALA A 176 21.41 -18.46 12.43
C ALA A 176 20.19 -17.65 11.99
N GLY A 177 20.44 -16.60 11.21
CA GLY A 177 19.40 -15.80 10.57
C GLY A 177 18.46 -16.72 9.81
N VAL A 178 17.34 -17.06 10.46
CA VAL A 178 16.18 -17.59 9.78
C VAL A 178 15.63 -16.40 9.02
N ASP A 179 16.18 -16.19 7.83
CA ASP A 179 15.62 -15.31 6.82
C ASP A 179 14.35 -16.02 6.33
N LEU A 180 13.30 -15.96 7.15
CA LEU A 180 11.96 -16.21 6.65
C LEU A 180 11.79 -15.19 5.52
N ALA A 181 11.65 -15.69 4.29
CA ALA A 181 11.31 -14.82 3.17
C ALA A 181 10.20 -13.89 3.65
N GLU A 182 10.42 -12.59 3.53
CA GLU A 182 9.56 -11.56 4.13
C GLU A 182 8.08 -11.69 3.69
N ASP A 183 7.83 -12.51 2.66
CA ASP A 183 6.56 -12.91 2.06
C ASP A 183 5.76 -13.97 2.85
N GLU A 184 6.36 -14.69 3.81
CA GLU A 184 5.66 -15.75 4.58
C GLU A 184 5.22 -15.29 5.99
N VAL A 185 5.66 -14.12 6.44
CA VAL A 185 5.27 -13.56 7.74
C VAL A 185 3.94 -12.83 7.60
N LEU A 186 2.90 -13.33 8.27
CA LEU A 186 1.62 -12.60 8.39
C LEU A 186 1.92 -11.17 8.88
N GLU A 187 1.31 -10.15 8.28
CA GLU A 187 1.54 -8.75 8.69
C GLU A 187 1.39 -8.51 10.21
N GLU A 188 0.63 -9.36 10.90
CA GLU A 188 0.39 -9.35 12.34
C GLU A 188 1.58 -9.85 13.18
N GLU A 189 2.49 -10.62 12.57
CA GLU A 189 3.71 -11.16 13.18
C GLU A 189 4.97 -10.36 12.79
N ARG A 190 4.83 -9.40 11.85
CA ARG A 190 5.87 -8.41 11.53
C ARG A 190 6.10 -7.54 12.77
N GLY A 191 7.08 -7.91 13.59
CA GLY A 191 7.43 -7.20 14.82
C GLY A 191 7.72 -5.71 14.59
N GLU A 192 7.82 -4.91 15.66
CA GLU A 192 7.95 -3.44 15.59
C GLU A 192 9.02 -2.94 14.60
N GLU A 193 10.09 -3.73 14.43
CA GLU A 193 11.16 -3.46 13.48
C GLU A 193 10.72 -3.57 12.00
N GLY A 194 9.89 -4.55 11.64
CA GLY A 194 9.40 -4.71 10.27
C GLY A 194 8.36 -3.65 9.86
N GLU A 195 7.88 -2.85 10.81
CA GLU A 195 6.95 -1.75 10.59
C GLU A 195 7.62 -0.40 10.31
N ILE A 196 8.95 -0.35 10.24
CA ILE A 196 9.70 0.88 9.98
C ILE A 196 9.72 1.18 8.48
N ASP A 197 9.25 2.37 8.11
CA ASP A 197 9.34 2.91 6.76
C ASP A 197 10.31 4.11 6.74
N ASP A 198 11.61 3.85 6.68
CA ASP A 198 12.68 4.85 6.72
C ASP A 198 13.54 4.88 5.45
N SER A 199 13.18 4.08 4.43
CA SER A 199 13.87 4.11 3.14
C SER A 199 13.69 5.45 2.43
N PRO A 200 14.77 6.04 1.88
CA PRO A 200 14.68 7.27 1.08
C PRO A 200 14.03 7.05 -0.28
N ASP A 201 13.73 5.81 -0.68
CA ASP A 201 13.07 5.52 -1.95
C ASP A 201 11.68 6.20 -2.01
N GLU A 202 11.30 6.66 -3.19
CA GLU A 202 9.98 7.24 -3.43
C GLU A 202 8.93 6.16 -3.68
N LYS A 203 9.31 5.02 -4.28
CA LYS A 203 8.38 3.91 -4.56
C LYS A 203 7.98 3.23 -3.25
N ARG A 204 6.68 2.99 -3.08
CA ARG A 204 6.17 1.99 -2.12
C ARG A 204 5.26 1.01 -2.84
N GLU A 205 5.30 -0.25 -2.39
CA GLU A 205 4.43 -1.29 -2.91
C GLU A 205 3.05 -1.22 -2.24
N ILE A 206 2.05 -1.72 -2.96
CA ILE A 206 0.68 -1.85 -2.50
C ILE A 206 0.19 -3.24 -2.84
N HIS A 207 -0.20 -4.00 -1.81
CA HIS A 207 -0.65 -5.38 -1.96
C HIS A 207 -2.09 -5.55 -1.47
N MET A 208 -2.70 -6.62 -1.93
CA MET A 208 -3.94 -7.15 -1.41
C MET A 208 -3.64 -8.17 -0.31
N LEU A 209 -4.13 -7.90 0.90
CA LEU A 209 -4.08 -8.84 2.01
C LEU A 209 -5.36 -9.65 2.09
N THR A 210 -5.20 -10.92 2.41
CA THR A 210 -6.32 -11.78 2.81
C THR A 210 -6.50 -11.69 4.33
N ILE A 211 -7.65 -11.19 4.77
CA ILE A 211 -8.03 -11.15 6.18
C ILE A 211 -9.03 -12.27 6.46
N PRO A 212 -8.81 -13.09 7.49
CA PRO A 212 -9.78 -14.08 7.92
C PRO A 212 -11.09 -13.41 8.34
N HIS A 213 -12.21 -14.12 8.19
CA HIS A 213 -13.54 -13.59 8.51
C HIS A 213 -13.65 -13.01 9.94
N GLN A 214 -12.87 -13.55 10.88
CA GLN A 214 -12.72 -12.98 12.22
C GLN A 214 -11.59 -11.93 12.20
N ARG A 215 -11.97 -10.66 12.12
CA ARG A 215 -10.99 -9.56 12.18
C ARG A 215 -10.22 -9.61 13.51
N PRO A 216 -8.88 -9.55 13.47
CA PRO A 216 -8.10 -9.34 14.67
C PRO A 216 -8.43 -7.97 15.26
N TRP A 217 -8.80 -7.95 16.53
CA TRP A 217 -9.24 -6.76 17.25
C TRP A 217 -8.06 -5.88 17.73
N ASN A 218 -6.82 -6.41 17.68
CA ASN A 218 -5.61 -5.77 18.21
C ASN A 218 -4.54 -5.53 17.15
N LEU A 219 -4.89 -4.85 16.07
CA LEU A 219 -3.87 -4.36 15.15
C LEU A 219 -3.11 -3.20 15.78
N ALA A 220 -1.78 -3.19 15.62
CA ALA A 220 -0.96 -2.03 15.93
C ALA A 220 -1.46 -0.82 15.12
N GLU A 221 -1.34 0.39 15.69
CA GLU A 221 -1.81 1.61 15.00
C GLU A 221 -1.12 1.82 13.64
N LYS A 222 0.17 1.46 13.53
CA LYS A 222 0.89 1.49 12.25
C LYS A 222 0.25 0.56 11.22
N ALA A 223 -0.09 -0.68 11.60
CA ALA A 223 -0.79 -1.62 10.73
C ALA A 223 -2.16 -1.09 10.28
N LYS A 224 -2.91 -0.43 11.18
CA LYS A 224 -4.18 0.22 10.81
C LYS A 224 -3.97 1.34 9.80
N LEU A 225 -2.94 2.18 9.97
CA LEU A 225 -2.64 3.26 9.04
C LEU A 225 -2.24 2.74 7.65
N ARG A 226 -1.54 1.60 7.56
CA ARG A 226 -1.13 1.00 6.28
C ARG A 226 -2.30 0.55 5.43
N ARG A 227 -3.40 0.18 6.08
CA ARG A 227 -4.67 -0.27 5.49
C ARG A 227 -5.63 0.90 5.21
N ARG A 228 -5.26 2.11 5.63
CA ARG A 228 -6.07 3.33 5.49
C ARG A 228 -5.67 4.13 4.27
N PHE A 229 -6.70 4.54 3.55
CA PHE A 229 -6.65 5.35 2.35
C PHE A 229 -7.65 6.49 2.46
N GLU A 230 -7.25 7.66 1.98
CA GLU A 230 -8.11 8.81 1.76
C GLU A 230 -8.45 8.91 0.28
N ILE A 231 -9.74 9.00 -0.03
CA ILE A 231 -10.24 9.19 -1.39
C ILE A 231 -10.55 10.66 -1.60
N ILE A 232 -9.82 11.29 -2.53
CA ILE A 232 -9.90 12.74 -2.78
C ILE A 232 -10.59 13.00 -4.13
N PRO A 233 -11.86 13.45 -4.15
CA PRO A 233 -12.58 13.72 -5.40
C PRO A 233 -11.99 14.91 -6.16
N LEU A 234 -11.85 14.78 -7.48
CA LEU A 234 -11.45 15.87 -8.37
C LEU A 234 -12.68 16.64 -8.87
N ARG A 235 -12.61 17.97 -8.74
CA ARG A 235 -13.68 18.89 -9.14
C ARG A 235 -13.63 19.17 -10.63
N THR A 236 -14.78 19.21 -11.28
CA THR A 236 -14.91 19.60 -12.70
C THR A 236 -14.70 21.09 -12.93
N ALA A 237 -15.05 21.94 -11.95
CA ALA A 237 -14.90 23.39 -12.04
C ALA A 237 -14.30 24.00 -10.77
N SER A 238 -13.58 25.12 -10.93
CA SER A 238 -13.16 25.96 -9.81
C SER A 238 -14.39 26.58 -9.15
N LYS A 239 -14.47 26.54 -7.81
CA LYS A 239 -15.45 27.39 -7.10
C LYS A 239 -15.16 28.83 -7.49
N ARG A 240 -16.08 29.47 -8.20
CA ARG A 240 -16.09 30.93 -8.32
C ARG A 240 -16.35 31.45 -6.91
N THR A 241 -15.40 32.16 -6.31
CA THR A 241 -15.68 33.03 -5.18
C THR A 241 -16.69 34.06 -5.70
N THR A 242 -17.96 33.90 -5.37
CA THR A 242 -18.97 34.92 -5.61
C THR A 242 -18.51 36.16 -4.86
N GLY A 243 -18.00 37.14 -5.60
CA GLY A 243 -17.63 38.43 -5.06
C GLY A 243 -18.83 39.02 -4.33
N ILE A 244 -18.62 39.42 -3.09
CA ILE A 244 -19.54 40.24 -2.34
C ILE A 244 -19.70 41.53 -3.15
N THR A 245 -20.83 41.69 -3.83
CA THR A 245 -21.25 42.99 -4.33
C THR A 245 -21.66 43.79 -3.11
N VAL A 246 -20.86 44.81 -2.79
CA VAL A 246 -21.14 45.82 -1.75
C VAL A 246 -22.31 46.68 -2.21
#